data_AF-A0A4Q2TXP7-F1
#
_entry.id   AF-A0A4Q2TXP7-F1
#
_cell.length_a   1.000
_cell.length_b   1.000
_cell.length_c   1.000
_cell.angle_alpha   90.00
_cell.angle_beta   90.00
_cell.angle_gamma   90.00
#
_symmetry.space_group_name_H-M   'P 1'
#
loop_
_entity.id
_entity.type
_entity.pdbx_description
1 polymer ?
#
loop_
_entity_poly.entity_id
_entity_poly.type
_entity_poly.pdbx_seq_one_letter_code
_entity_poly.pdbx_strand_id
1 'polypeptide(L)'
;MSIKLKPIAEQVIVITGASSGIGLATARMAAKRGARLVLAARSRGALDALAAEIAAAGGQALAVPTDVTKAEDVAALALAAIDRFGGFDTWVNDAGTGMYGRLADIPVEEMRKLFDVNVWGTVMGSQEALKHLRVRGGALINIGSVESDRAIGVQGPYSASKHAVKAFTDEFRVGIEEVGAPVAVTLVKPGAIDTPFPVNAKNYLDSEPQHVPPVYAADTVADAILHCATTPTRDIFVGSGAKAMSAMGHWMPGLTDLAMAKLVTPATESGHASLRGRDESGLDRPTERLETRGNYPGHVQGVSLYTKAAENPVVAGIAVVGIGMLLGALARRTAPHRAVRITGSADETVAKALHIHLEARPGREEEVERLLNDILYHVDREPRTGPWYGLRYTKRTFGIFEAFPDEKARDRHLAGKGAMTLIERSGALLAKPARIDTLDVLVSKEVFVH
;
A
#
# COMPACT_ATOMS: atom_id res chain seq x y z
N MET A 1 -12.37 -4.51 -23.03
CA MET A 1 -12.01 -3.70 -24.24
C MET A 1 -10.95 -2.67 -23.84
N SER A 2 -10.12 -2.18 -24.76
CA SER A 2 -9.21 -1.06 -24.46
C SER A 2 -10.03 0.25 -24.40
N ILE A 3 -10.25 0.77 -23.20
CA ILE A 3 -10.98 2.03 -22.99
C ILE A 3 -10.06 3.18 -23.39
N LYS A 4 -10.51 4.04 -24.33
CA LYS A 4 -9.78 5.22 -24.77
C LYS A 4 -10.41 6.48 -24.18
N LEU A 5 -9.71 7.12 -23.26
CA LEU A 5 -10.14 8.38 -22.64
C LEU A 5 -9.56 9.58 -23.39
N LYS A 6 -10.27 10.70 -23.39
CA LYS A 6 -9.87 11.93 -24.09
C LYS A 6 -8.78 12.70 -23.30
N PRO A 7 -7.94 13.51 -23.95
CA PRO A 7 -7.11 14.49 -23.25
C PRO A 7 -7.94 15.50 -22.45
N ILE A 8 -7.44 15.98 -21.29
CA ILE A 8 -8.18 16.91 -20.41
C ILE A 8 -8.74 18.14 -21.14
N ALA A 9 -7.99 18.73 -22.07
CA ALA A 9 -8.39 19.92 -22.82
C ALA A 9 -9.63 19.70 -23.71
N GLU A 10 -9.96 18.44 -24.02
CA GLU A 10 -11.12 18.08 -24.84
C GLU A 10 -12.31 17.65 -24.00
N GLN A 11 -12.12 17.45 -22.69
CA GLN A 11 -13.13 16.89 -21.81
C GLN A 11 -14.14 17.92 -21.29
N VAL A 12 -15.36 17.44 -21.06
CA VAL A 12 -16.30 18.01 -20.11
C VAL A 12 -16.25 17.18 -18.83
N ILE A 13 -15.96 17.81 -17.69
CA ILE A 13 -15.81 17.14 -16.40
C ILE A 13 -16.87 17.65 -15.43
N VAL A 14 -17.68 16.74 -14.90
CA VAL A 14 -18.63 17.01 -13.81
C VAL A 14 -17.95 16.72 -12.48
N ILE A 15 -17.96 17.67 -11.55
CA ILE A 15 -17.32 17.55 -10.23
C ILE A 15 -18.33 17.88 -9.14
N THR A 16 -18.72 16.90 -8.33
CA THR A 16 -19.47 17.15 -7.09
C THR A 16 -18.51 17.56 -5.97
N GLY A 17 -18.94 18.39 -5.01
CA GLY A 17 -18.04 18.88 -3.96
C GLY A 17 -17.07 19.98 -4.42
N ALA A 18 -17.35 20.63 -5.56
CA ALA A 18 -16.42 21.56 -6.21
C ALA A 18 -16.11 22.86 -5.43
N SER A 19 -16.85 23.15 -4.36
CA SER A 19 -16.74 24.42 -3.63
C SER A 19 -15.59 24.47 -2.60
N SER A 20 -14.94 23.35 -2.27
CA SER A 20 -13.87 23.33 -1.27
C SER A 20 -12.88 22.17 -1.47
N GLY A 21 -11.70 22.27 -0.86
CA GLY A 21 -10.76 21.17 -0.73
C GLY A 21 -10.33 20.55 -2.07
N ILE A 22 -10.47 19.23 -2.18
CA ILE A 22 -10.02 18.44 -3.34
C ILE A 22 -10.83 18.78 -4.59
N GLY A 23 -12.16 18.85 -4.52
CA GLY A 23 -13.01 19.23 -5.64
C GLY A 23 -12.68 20.62 -6.20
N LEU A 24 -12.44 21.59 -5.32
CA LEU A 24 -12.02 22.94 -5.72
C LEU A 24 -10.65 22.97 -6.39
N ALA A 25 -9.67 22.26 -5.82
CA ALA A 25 -8.34 22.13 -6.43
C ALA A 25 -8.41 21.45 -7.81
N THR A 26 -9.22 20.39 -7.92
CA THR A 26 -9.47 19.66 -9.17
C THR A 26 -10.09 20.57 -10.22
N ALA A 27 -11.13 21.35 -9.86
CA ALA A 27 -11.78 22.28 -10.77
C ALA A 27 -10.78 23.33 -11.31
N ARG A 28 -10.01 23.99 -10.43
CA ARG A 28 -9.01 24.98 -10.85
C ARG A 28 -7.94 24.38 -11.76
N MET A 29 -7.42 23.20 -11.41
CA MET A 29 -6.38 22.53 -12.19
C MET A 29 -6.90 22.02 -13.53
N ALA A 30 -8.13 21.51 -13.59
CA ALA A 30 -8.78 21.06 -14.82
C ALA A 30 -9.04 22.22 -15.78
N ALA A 31 -9.58 23.34 -15.27
CA ALA A 31 -9.81 24.55 -16.04
C ALA A 31 -8.50 25.09 -16.65
N LYS A 32 -7.42 25.13 -15.86
CA LYS A 32 -6.08 25.51 -16.35
C LYS A 32 -5.56 24.61 -17.47
N ARG A 33 -6.01 23.36 -17.52
CA ARG A 33 -5.67 22.38 -18.57
C ARG A 33 -6.66 22.39 -19.74
N GLY A 34 -7.61 23.33 -19.77
CA GLY A 34 -8.55 23.53 -20.88
C GLY A 34 -9.86 22.74 -20.78
N ALA A 35 -10.11 22.01 -19.69
CA ALA A 35 -11.37 21.29 -19.52
C ALA A 35 -12.56 22.26 -19.42
N ARG A 36 -13.72 21.81 -19.92
CA ARG A 36 -15.02 22.44 -19.66
C ARG A 36 -15.59 21.82 -18.39
N LEU A 37 -16.08 22.63 -17.47
CA LEU A 37 -16.46 22.16 -16.13
C LEU A 37 -17.95 22.32 -15.86
N VAL A 38 -18.51 21.34 -15.15
CA VAL A 38 -19.81 21.43 -14.50
C VAL A 38 -19.57 21.24 -13.01
N LEU A 39 -19.78 22.33 -12.26
CA LEU A 39 -19.40 22.46 -10.86
C LEU A 39 -20.63 22.27 -9.99
N ALA A 40 -20.61 21.25 -9.13
CA ALA A 40 -21.71 20.91 -8.24
C ALA A 40 -21.30 21.00 -6.76
N ALA A 41 -22.11 21.72 -6.00
CA ALA A 41 -22.07 21.84 -4.54
C ALA A 41 -23.39 22.47 -4.08
N ARG A 42 -23.66 22.47 -2.77
CA ARG A 42 -24.89 23.07 -2.23
C ARG A 42 -24.87 24.61 -2.27
N SER A 43 -23.71 25.25 -2.08
CA SER A 43 -23.62 26.73 -2.11
C SER A 43 -23.60 27.25 -3.55
N ARG A 44 -24.67 27.95 -3.93
CA ARG A 44 -24.71 28.70 -5.20
C ARG A 44 -23.64 29.78 -5.25
N GLY A 45 -23.48 30.56 -4.17
CA GLY A 45 -22.55 31.69 -4.15
C GLY A 45 -21.10 31.27 -4.38
N ALA A 46 -20.65 30.18 -3.73
CA ALA A 46 -19.32 29.64 -3.94
C ALA A 46 -19.12 29.12 -5.37
N LEU A 47 -20.11 28.42 -5.94
CA LEU A 47 -20.03 27.92 -7.31
C LEU A 47 -20.00 29.05 -8.34
N ASP A 48 -20.83 30.08 -8.18
CA ASP A 48 -20.87 31.24 -9.08
C ASP A 48 -19.54 32.00 -9.03
N ALA A 49 -18.97 32.17 -7.84
CA ALA A 49 -17.65 32.78 -7.67
C ALA A 49 -16.54 31.96 -8.36
N LEU A 50 -16.55 30.63 -8.22
CA LEU A 50 -15.58 29.75 -8.87
C LEU A 50 -15.75 29.75 -10.40
N ALA A 51 -16.99 29.74 -10.90
CA ALA A 51 -17.26 29.81 -12.32
C ALA A 51 -16.80 31.15 -12.91
N ALA A 52 -17.01 32.26 -12.20
CA ALA A 52 -16.52 33.58 -12.59
C ALA A 52 -14.98 33.65 -12.58
N GLU A 53 -14.32 33.07 -11.56
CA GLU A 53 -12.86 32.94 -11.49
C GLU A 53 -12.31 32.20 -12.72
N ILE A 54 -12.91 31.07 -13.09
CA ILE A 54 -12.51 30.26 -14.25
C ILE A 54 -12.75 31.02 -15.55
N ALA A 55 -13.90 31.68 -15.70
CA ALA A 55 -14.22 32.46 -16.89
C ALA A 55 -13.27 33.64 -17.08
N ALA A 56 -12.87 34.33 -16.00
CA ALA A 56 -11.89 35.41 -16.04
C ALA A 56 -10.50 34.94 -16.51
N ALA A 57 -10.17 33.66 -16.28
CA ALA A 57 -8.95 33.02 -16.79
C ALA A 57 -9.11 32.44 -18.21
N GLY A 58 -10.25 32.67 -18.88
CA GLY A 58 -10.55 32.18 -20.23
C GLY A 58 -11.09 30.75 -20.31
N GLY A 59 -11.38 30.12 -19.18
CA GLY A 59 -11.98 28.79 -19.10
C GLY A 59 -13.51 28.80 -19.24
N GLN A 60 -14.11 27.62 -19.22
CA GLN A 60 -15.57 27.46 -19.28
C GLN A 60 -16.05 26.61 -18.11
N ALA A 61 -16.95 27.16 -17.29
CA ALA A 61 -17.54 26.48 -16.16
C ALA A 61 -19.03 26.79 -16.05
N LEU A 62 -19.82 25.78 -15.69
CA LEU A 62 -21.24 25.89 -15.38
C LEU A 62 -21.44 25.59 -13.90
N ALA A 63 -21.95 26.57 -13.14
CA ALA A 63 -22.34 26.40 -11.75
C ALA A 63 -23.74 25.76 -11.68
N VAL A 64 -23.85 24.61 -11.02
CA VAL A 64 -25.12 23.91 -10.80
C VAL A 64 -25.24 23.57 -9.32
N PRO A 65 -26.04 24.33 -8.54
CA PRO A 65 -26.29 23.98 -7.16
C PRO A 65 -26.94 22.60 -7.08
N THR A 66 -26.36 21.71 -6.29
CA THR A 66 -26.75 20.30 -6.23
C THR A 66 -26.58 19.81 -4.80
N ASP A 67 -27.67 19.29 -4.23
CA ASP A 67 -27.61 18.43 -3.07
C ASP A 67 -27.49 16.97 -3.54
N VAL A 68 -26.31 16.37 -3.36
CA VAL A 68 -26.05 14.99 -3.78
C VAL A 68 -26.91 13.97 -3.02
N THR A 69 -27.58 14.36 -1.93
CA THR A 69 -28.52 13.47 -1.22
C THR A 69 -29.89 13.37 -1.91
N LYS A 70 -30.13 14.16 -2.96
CA LYS A 70 -31.39 14.21 -3.71
C LYS A 70 -31.20 13.70 -5.12
N ALA A 71 -31.94 12.67 -5.50
CA ALA A 71 -31.83 12.04 -6.81
C ALA A 71 -32.20 13.02 -7.95
N GLU A 72 -33.19 13.88 -7.72
CA GLU A 72 -33.65 14.89 -8.66
C GLU A 72 -32.58 15.95 -8.95
N ASP A 73 -31.82 16.37 -7.94
CA ASP A 73 -30.74 17.35 -8.10
C ASP A 73 -29.58 16.74 -8.91
N VAL A 74 -29.23 15.47 -8.64
CA VAL A 74 -28.19 14.75 -9.37
C VAL A 74 -28.59 14.51 -10.84
N ALA A 75 -29.85 14.18 -11.10
CA ALA A 75 -30.37 14.08 -12.47
C ALA A 75 -30.34 15.44 -13.20
N ALA A 76 -30.75 16.51 -12.52
CA ALA A 76 -30.68 17.86 -13.07
C ALA A 76 -29.25 18.30 -13.39
N LEU A 77 -28.26 17.89 -12.57
CA LEU A 77 -26.84 18.12 -12.82
C LEU A 77 -26.37 17.47 -14.13
N ALA A 78 -26.73 16.21 -14.36
CA ALA A 78 -26.39 15.51 -15.60
C ALA A 78 -27.06 16.14 -16.82
N LEU A 79 -28.34 16.51 -16.71
CA LEU A 79 -29.06 17.21 -17.78
C LEU A 79 -28.43 18.56 -18.11
N ALA A 80 -28.06 19.36 -17.11
CA ALA A 80 -27.39 20.65 -17.31
C ALA A 80 -26.05 20.50 -18.05
N ALA A 81 -25.28 19.44 -17.75
CA ALA A 81 -24.05 19.11 -18.48
C ALA A 81 -24.33 18.79 -19.97
N ILE A 82 -25.37 17.99 -20.21
CA ILE A 82 -25.80 17.60 -21.56
C ILE A 82 -26.28 18.82 -22.35
N ASP A 83 -27.14 19.64 -21.78
CA ASP A 83 -27.73 20.81 -22.45
C ASP A 83 -26.66 21.85 -22.77
N ARG A 84 -25.72 22.10 -21.85
CA ARG A 84 -24.72 23.16 -22.02
C ARG A 84 -23.56 22.78 -22.93
N PHE A 85 -23.10 21.53 -22.84
CA PHE A 85 -21.85 21.09 -23.50
C PHE A 85 -22.03 19.89 -24.44
N GLY A 86 -23.26 19.41 -24.60
CA GLY A 86 -23.61 18.26 -25.44
C GLY A 86 -23.38 16.91 -24.78
N GLY A 87 -22.86 16.87 -23.54
CA GLY A 87 -22.56 15.66 -22.78
C GLY A 87 -21.41 15.86 -21.80
N PHE A 88 -20.97 14.76 -21.17
CA PHE A 88 -19.78 14.76 -20.32
C PHE A 88 -18.91 13.52 -20.54
N ASP A 89 -17.61 13.70 -20.29
CA ASP A 89 -16.57 12.69 -20.52
C ASP A 89 -16.07 12.08 -19.21
N THR A 90 -16.06 12.87 -18.13
CA THR A 90 -15.65 12.42 -16.80
C THR A 90 -16.65 12.89 -15.75
N TRP A 91 -17.02 11.98 -14.85
CA TRP A 91 -17.81 12.27 -13.65
C TRP A 91 -17.01 11.98 -12.39
N VAL A 92 -16.86 12.97 -11.52
CA VAL A 92 -16.12 12.87 -10.26
C VAL A 92 -17.09 12.99 -9.07
N ASN A 93 -17.28 11.88 -8.36
CA ASN A 93 -17.97 11.85 -7.07
C ASN A 93 -16.98 12.21 -5.95
N ASP A 94 -16.80 13.51 -5.70
CA ASP A 94 -15.90 14.05 -4.67
C ASP A 94 -16.63 14.61 -3.44
N ALA A 95 -17.92 14.97 -3.57
CA ALA A 95 -18.73 15.41 -2.44
C ALA A 95 -18.67 14.41 -1.26
N GLY A 96 -18.28 14.90 -0.08
CA GLY A 96 -18.18 14.09 1.11
C GLY A 96 -18.01 14.92 2.37
N THR A 97 -18.33 14.32 3.50
CA THR A 97 -18.24 14.92 4.83
C THR A 97 -17.68 13.93 5.84
N GLY A 98 -17.02 14.48 6.87
CA GLY A 98 -16.40 13.73 7.95
C GLY A 98 -17.16 13.87 9.27
N MET A 99 -16.84 12.98 10.20
CA MET A 99 -17.29 13.07 11.58
C MET A 99 -16.23 12.50 12.50
N TYR A 100 -15.95 13.24 13.57
CA TYR A 100 -15.02 12.86 14.62
C TYR A 100 -15.77 12.60 15.92
N GLY A 101 -15.49 11.50 16.60
CA GLY A 101 -16.13 11.12 17.85
C GLY A 101 -15.95 9.65 18.18
N ARG A 102 -16.10 9.29 19.45
CA ARG A 102 -16.18 7.87 19.83
C ARG A 102 -17.53 7.32 19.37
N LEU A 103 -17.55 6.06 18.93
CA LEU A 103 -18.77 5.45 18.37
C LEU A 103 -19.98 5.51 19.31
N ALA A 104 -19.75 5.44 20.63
CA ALA A 104 -20.81 5.51 21.63
C ALA A 104 -21.41 6.93 21.80
N ASP A 105 -20.66 7.97 21.39
CA ASP A 105 -21.03 9.37 21.63
C ASP A 105 -21.68 10.03 20.41
N ILE A 106 -21.61 9.36 19.25
CA ILE A 106 -22.18 9.85 18.00
C ILE A 106 -23.63 9.35 17.86
N PRO A 107 -24.62 10.23 17.67
CA PRO A 107 -26.00 9.81 17.38
C PRO A 107 -26.12 9.07 16.04
N VAL A 108 -26.95 8.03 15.99
CA VAL A 108 -27.14 7.20 14.77
C VAL A 108 -27.72 8.02 13.62
N GLU A 109 -28.59 8.98 13.92
CA GLU A 109 -29.22 9.88 12.94
C GLU A 109 -28.17 10.71 12.20
N GLU A 110 -27.11 11.10 12.90
CA GLU A 110 -25.99 11.86 12.34
C GLU A 110 -25.10 10.95 11.47
N MET A 111 -24.93 9.68 11.87
CA MET A 111 -24.29 8.67 11.01
C MET A 111 -25.08 8.45 9.71
N ARG A 112 -26.42 8.41 9.78
CA ARG A 112 -27.28 8.26 8.58
C ARG A 112 -27.09 9.41 7.60
N LYS A 113 -27.13 10.66 8.08
CA LYS A 113 -26.87 11.84 7.24
C LYS A 113 -25.49 11.79 6.57
N LEU A 114 -24.46 11.35 7.29
CA LEU A 114 -23.14 11.15 6.70
C LEU A 114 -23.15 10.09 5.59
N PHE A 115 -23.89 9.00 5.77
CA PHE A 115 -24.08 7.98 4.73
C PHE A 115 -24.87 8.49 3.53
N ASP A 116 -25.89 9.33 3.74
CA ASP A 116 -26.65 9.95 2.66
C ASP A 116 -25.75 10.76 1.73
N VAL A 117 -24.80 11.51 2.28
CA VAL A 117 -23.83 12.26 1.47
C VAL A 117 -22.76 11.33 0.87
N ASN A 118 -22.04 10.59 1.72
CA ASN A 118 -20.83 9.89 1.28
C ASN A 118 -21.12 8.64 0.44
N VAL A 119 -22.17 7.90 0.80
CA VAL A 119 -22.52 6.63 0.16
C VAL A 119 -23.61 6.86 -0.88
N TRP A 120 -24.79 7.32 -0.46
CA TRP A 120 -25.92 7.46 -1.39
C TRP A 120 -25.67 8.53 -2.45
N GLY A 121 -25.01 9.64 -2.10
CA GLY A 121 -24.57 10.63 -3.09
C GLY A 121 -23.62 10.05 -4.14
N THR A 122 -22.67 9.21 -3.73
CA THR A 122 -21.79 8.49 -4.66
C THR A 122 -22.57 7.51 -5.53
N VAL A 123 -23.49 6.72 -4.93
CA VAL A 123 -24.31 5.75 -5.65
C VAL A 123 -25.15 6.43 -6.72
N MET A 124 -25.91 7.47 -6.35
CA MET A 124 -26.77 8.21 -7.26
C MET A 124 -25.96 8.90 -8.37
N GLY A 125 -24.84 9.54 -8.03
CA GLY A 125 -23.94 10.15 -9.01
C GLY A 125 -23.37 9.12 -9.99
N SER A 126 -22.92 7.97 -9.52
CA SER A 126 -22.41 6.88 -10.38
C SER A 126 -23.49 6.30 -11.29
N GLN A 127 -24.69 6.05 -10.77
CA GLN A 127 -25.82 5.54 -11.56
C GLN A 127 -26.25 6.55 -12.64
N GLU A 128 -26.32 7.84 -12.30
CA GLU A 128 -26.68 8.90 -13.24
C GLU A 128 -25.60 9.05 -14.33
N ALA A 129 -24.32 9.09 -13.93
CA ALA A 129 -23.20 9.13 -14.86
C ALA A 129 -23.25 7.97 -15.86
N LEU A 130 -23.57 6.76 -15.39
CA LEU A 130 -23.60 5.57 -16.24
C LEU A 130 -24.70 5.63 -17.31
N LYS A 131 -25.86 6.24 -17.03
CA LYS A 131 -26.92 6.40 -18.04
C LYS A 131 -26.39 7.07 -19.31
N HIS A 132 -25.45 8.01 -19.15
CA HIS A 132 -24.77 8.72 -20.23
C HIS A 132 -23.53 7.97 -20.75
N LEU A 133 -22.61 7.64 -19.85
CA LEU A 133 -21.28 7.12 -20.20
C LEU A 133 -21.34 5.71 -20.80
N ARG A 134 -22.37 4.91 -20.52
CA ARG A 134 -22.50 3.56 -21.11
C ARG A 134 -22.54 3.55 -22.64
N VAL A 135 -22.98 4.66 -23.27
CA VAL A 135 -23.06 4.78 -24.73
C VAL A 135 -21.83 5.49 -25.30
N ARG A 136 -21.35 6.54 -24.61
CA ARG A 136 -20.29 7.41 -25.14
C ARG A 136 -18.88 7.03 -24.70
N GLY A 137 -18.76 6.27 -23.63
CA GLY A 137 -17.52 6.01 -22.93
C GLY A 137 -17.04 7.22 -22.13
N GLY A 138 -16.11 6.98 -21.21
CA GLY A 138 -15.56 8.01 -20.35
C GLY A 138 -15.05 7.47 -19.01
N ALA A 139 -14.81 8.37 -18.07
CA ALA A 139 -14.31 8.02 -16.74
C ALA A 139 -15.34 8.32 -15.64
N LEU A 140 -15.54 7.36 -14.76
CA LEU A 140 -16.27 7.54 -13.50
C LEU A 140 -15.26 7.41 -12.35
N ILE A 141 -15.12 8.47 -11.57
CA ILE A 141 -14.10 8.56 -10.52
C ILE A 141 -14.81 8.73 -9.18
N ASN A 142 -14.65 7.77 -8.29
CA ASN A 142 -15.17 7.81 -6.93
C ASN A 142 -14.05 8.14 -5.95
N ILE A 143 -14.26 9.14 -5.08
CA ILE A 143 -13.29 9.52 -4.06
C ILE A 143 -13.55 8.73 -2.77
N GLY A 144 -12.74 7.69 -2.57
CA GLY A 144 -12.65 6.91 -1.35
C GLY A 144 -11.76 7.59 -0.30
N SER A 145 -11.01 6.78 0.43
CA SER A 145 -9.96 7.19 1.35
C SER A 145 -9.04 6.00 1.61
N VAL A 146 -7.87 6.21 2.22
CA VAL A 146 -7.18 5.11 2.91
C VAL A 146 -8.08 4.44 3.96
N GLU A 147 -9.03 5.19 4.50
CA GLU A 147 -10.06 4.68 5.41
C GLU A 147 -11.09 3.78 4.72
N SER A 148 -11.01 3.58 3.41
CA SER A 148 -11.71 2.50 2.69
C SER A 148 -11.08 1.12 2.91
N ASP A 149 -9.83 1.07 3.38
CA ASP A 149 -9.10 -0.18 3.65
C ASP A 149 -8.80 -0.37 5.13
N ARG A 150 -8.67 0.73 5.90
CA ARG A 150 -8.40 0.66 7.34
C ARG A 150 -9.10 1.77 8.11
N ALA A 151 -9.99 1.38 9.04
CA ALA A 151 -10.64 2.35 9.91
C ALA A 151 -9.66 3.06 10.85
N ILE A 152 -9.86 4.36 11.06
CA ILE A 152 -9.09 5.16 12.01
C ILE A 152 -9.94 5.38 13.27
N GLY A 153 -9.29 5.33 14.44
CA GLY A 153 -9.95 5.62 15.70
C GLY A 153 -10.61 7.00 15.67
N VAL A 154 -11.73 7.15 16.38
CA VAL A 154 -12.58 8.35 16.40
C VAL A 154 -13.19 8.80 15.06
N GLN A 155 -13.03 8.03 13.97
CA GLN A 155 -13.65 8.32 12.66
C GLN A 155 -14.56 7.18 12.18
N GLY A 156 -15.11 6.39 13.10
CA GLY A 156 -15.84 5.14 12.79
C GLY A 156 -16.91 5.25 11.69
N PRO A 157 -17.87 6.20 11.78
CA PRO A 157 -18.89 6.37 10.74
C PRO A 157 -18.31 6.76 9.38
N TYR A 158 -17.29 7.63 9.37
CA TYR A 158 -16.59 8.02 8.15
C TYR A 158 -15.88 6.83 7.52
N SER A 159 -15.06 6.10 8.28
CA SER A 159 -14.38 4.88 7.82
C SER A 159 -15.38 3.86 7.26
N ALA A 160 -16.51 3.62 7.94
CA ALA A 160 -17.55 2.71 7.48
C ALA A 160 -18.15 3.17 6.13
N SER A 161 -18.45 4.46 5.99
CA SER A 161 -18.94 5.01 4.72
C SER A 161 -17.94 4.84 3.57
N LYS A 162 -16.64 5.02 3.82
CA LYS A 162 -15.59 4.87 2.81
C LYS A 162 -15.30 3.39 2.47
N HIS A 163 -15.52 2.45 3.39
CA HIS A 163 -15.55 1.02 3.05
C HIS A 163 -16.75 0.69 2.14
N ALA A 164 -17.93 1.25 2.43
CA ALA A 164 -19.11 1.06 1.61
C ALA A 164 -18.89 1.61 0.18
N VAL A 165 -18.32 2.81 0.04
CA VAL A 165 -17.94 3.38 -1.28
C VAL A 165 -16.98 2.47 -2.05
N LYS A 166 -15.99 1.88 -1.37
CA LYS A 166 -15.08 0.93 -2.01
C LYS A 166 -15.81 -0.31 -2.49
N ALA A 167 -16.61 -0.94 -1.64
CA ALA A 167 -17.37 -2.13 -2.00
C ALA A 167 -18.33 -1.87 -3.17
N PHE A 168 -19.05 -0.74 -3.12
CA PHE A 168 -19.88 -0.27 -4.22
C PHE A 168 -19.08 -0.08 -5.51
N THR A 169 -17.93 0.60 -5.45
CA THR A 169 -17.10 0.83 -6.65
C THR A 169 -16.54 -0.47 -7.23
N ASP A 170 -16.18 -1.43 -6.37
CA ASP A 170 -15.72 -2.75 -6.79
C ASP A 170 -16.83 -3.54 -7.50
N GLU A 171 -18.06 -3.54 -6.97
CA GLU A 171 -19.22 -4.17 -7.61
C GLU A 171 -19.60 -3.46 -8.91
N PHE A 172 -19.63 -2.13 -8.91
CA PHE A 172 -20.00 -1.34 -10.08
C PHE A 172 -19.09 -1.63 -11.28
N ARG A 173 -17.78 -1.82 -11.04
CA ARG A 173 -16.83 -2.27 -12.07
C ARG A 173 -17.20 -3.61 -12.68
N VAL A 174 -17.61 -4.57 -11.85
CA VAL A 174 -18.02 -5.90 -12.33
C VAL A 174 -19.24 -5.75 -13.24
N GLY A 175 -20.26 -5.00 -12.81
CA GLY A 175 -21.45 -4.75 -13.62
C GLY A 175 -21.14 -4.04 -14.95
N ILE A 176 -20.17 -3.10 -14.98
CA ILE A 176 -19.71 -2.44 -16.21
C ILE A 176 -19.07 -3.42 -17.19
N GLU A 177 -18.23 -4.34 -16.70
CA GLU A 177 -17.59 -5.37 -17.52
C GLU A 177 -18.61 -6.39 -18.04
N GLU A 178 -19.60 -6.78 -17.24
CA GLU A 178 -20.67 -7.69 -17.66
C GLU A 178 -21.46 -7.18 -18.86
N VAL A 179 -21.73 -5.87 -18.91
CA VAL A 179 -22.45 -5.23 -20.02
C VAL A 179 -21.53 -4.70 -21.13
N GLY A 180 -20.20 -4.82 -20.95
CA GLY A 180 -19.20 -4.36 -21.92
C GLY A 180 -19.21 -2.85 -22.16
N ALA A 181 -19.60 -2.04 -21.18
CA ALA A 181 -19.69 -0.59 -21.35
C ALA A 181 -18.28 0.05 -21.38
N PRO A 182 -18.02 1.04 -22.27
CA PRO A 182 -16.69 1.65 -22.44
C PRO A 182 -16.34 2.68 -21.34
N VAL A 183 -16.56 2.33 -20.07
CA VAL A 183 -16.42 3.24 -18.93
C VAL A 183 -15.27 2.79 -18.02
N ALA A 184 -14.30 3.68 -17.78
CA ALA A 184 -13.25 3.43 -16.79
C ALA A 184 -13.74 3.85 -15.41
N VAL A 185 -13.80 2.91 -14.46
CA VAL A 185 -14.27 3.19 -13.09
C VAL A 185 -13.10 3.16 -12.10
N THR A 186 -12.77 4.31 -11.53
CA THR A 186 -11.61 4.51 -10.65
C THR A 186 -12.04 4.74 -9.20
N LEU A 187 -11.28 4.19 -8.25
CA LEU A 187 -11.34 4.54 -6.84
C LEU A 187 -10.05 5.26 -6.45
N VAL A 188 -10.16 6.55 -6.15
CA VAL A 188 -9.05 7.34 -5.62
C VAL A 188 -9.09 7.24 -4.10
N LYS A 189 -7.94 6.95 -3.47
CA LYS A 189 -7.82 6.73 -2.02
C LYS A 189 -6.83 7.73 -1.42
N PRO A 190 -7.27 8.95 -1.09
CA PRO A 190 -6.42 9.91 -0.41
C PRO A 190 -6.06 9.46 1.02
N GLY A 191 -4.81 9.75 1.42
CA GLY A 191 -4.38 9.72 2.81
C GLY A 191 -4.79 10.98 3.57
N ALA A 192 -3.94 11.48 4.47
CA ALA A 192 -4.16 12.77 5.12
C ALA A 192 -3.86 13.92 4.14
N ILE A 193 -4.85 14.77 3.87
CA ILE A 193 -4.75 15.87 2.91
C ILE A 193 -5.11 17.19 3.60
N ASP A 194 -4.24 18.19 3.48
CA ASP A 194 -4.47 19.53 4.04
C ASP A 194 -5.59 20.24 3.27
N THR A 195 -6.81 20.07 3.76
CA THR A 195 -8.03 20.68 3.24
C THR A 195 -8.87 21.19 4.41
N PRO A 196 -9.88 22.04 4.18
CA PRO A 196 -10.84 22.40 5.21
C PRO A 196 -11.68 21.22 5.78
N PHE A 197 -11.42 19.98 5.35
CA PHE A 197 -12.21 18.81 5.73
C PHE A 197 -12.32 18.60 7.25
N PRO A 198 -11.25 18.63 8.08
CA PRO A 198 -11.40 18.48 9.53
C PRO A 198 -12.21 19.60 10.16
N VAL A 199 -11.98 20.84 9.71
CA VAL A 199 -12.68 22.05 10.20
C VAL A 199 -14.17 22.03 9.86
N ASN A 200 -14.52 21.43 8.71
CA ASN A 200 -15.89 21.29 8.26
C ASN A 200 -16.52 19.96 8.72
N ALA A 201 -15.78 19.07 9.38
CA ALA A 201 -16.34 17.82 9.88
C ALA A 201 -17.15 18.06 11.16
N LYS A 202 -18.15 17.21 11.40
CA LYS A 202 -18.89 17.28 12.66
C LYS A 202 -18.02 16.71 13.79
N ASN A 203 -17.80 17.48 14.85
CA ASN A 203 -16.86 17.12 15.91
C ASN A 203 -17.55 16.86 17.26
N TYR A 204 -17.53 15.61 17.72
CA TYR A 204 -18.02 15.18 19.03
C TYR A 204 -16.89 14.99 20.05
N LEU A 205 -15.64 15.25 19.68
CA LEU A 205 -14.50 15.24 20.61
C LEU A 205 -14.47 16.52 21.43
N ASP A 206 -13.74 16.49 22.55
CA ASP A 206 -13.48 17.66 23.38
C ASP A 206 -12.37 18.56 22.81
N SER A 207 -11.67 18.08 21.78
CA SER A 207 -10.59 18.80 21.10
C SER A 207 -10.80 18.87 19.60
N GLU A 208 -10.16 19.86 18.96
CA GLU A 208 -10.14 19.99 17.51
C GLU A 208 -9.36 18.81 16.89
N PRO A 209 -9.91 18.11 15.89
CA PRO A 209 -9.20 17.05 15.20
C PRO A 209 -8.09 17.62 14.32
N GLN A 210 -6.99 16.88 14.21
CA GLN A 210 -5.90 17.19 13.30
C GLN A 210 -5.46 15.95 12.52
N HIS A 211 -4.82 16.20 11.38
CA HIS A 211 -4.23 15.14 10.59
C HIS A 211 -2.95 14.57 11.24
N VAL A 212 -2.82 13.25 11.18
CA VAL A 212 -1.56 12.58 11.53
C VAL A 212 -0.64 12.59 10.30
N PRO A 213 0.61 13.09 10.41
CA PRO A 213 1.53 13.13 9.28
C PRO A 213 1.84 11.74 8.70
N PRO A 214 2.24 11.66 7.41
CA PRO A 214 2.47 12.76 6.48
C PRO A 214 1.19 13.33 5.87
N VAL A 215 1.11 14.66 5.75
CA VAL A 215 -0.03 15.39 5.16
C VAL A 215 0.35 15.92 3.77
N TYR A 216 -0.55 15.76 2.80
CA TYR A 216 -0.32 16.17 1.41
C TYR A 216 -1.23 17.33 0.99
N ALA A 217 -0.84 18.07 -0.04
CA ALA A 217 -1.68 19.13 -0.59
C ALA A 217 -2.87 18.55 -1.38
N ALA A 218 -4.00 19.28 -1.41
CA ALA A 218 -5.17 18.96 -2.23
C ALA A 218 -4.81 18.78 -3.72
N ASP A 219 -3.85 19.56 -4.21
CA ASP A 219 -3.29 19.50 -5.55
C ASP A 219 -2.76 18.11 -5.92
N THR A 220 -2.23 17.35 -4.95
CA THR A 220 -1.75 15.97 -5.21
C THR A 220 -2.91 15.03 -5.53
N VAL A 221 -4.08 15.23 -4.89
CA VAL A 221 -5.27 14.42 -5.19
C VAL A 221 -5.90 14.87 -6.51
N ALA A 222 -5.96 16.18 -6.75
CA ALA A 222 -6.43 16.73 -8.01
C ALA A 222 -5.60 16.23 -9.21
N ASP A 223 -4.28 16.15 -9.09
CA ASP A 223 -3.41 15.54 -10.09
C ASP A 223 -3.79 14.08 -10.38
N ALA A 224 -4.01 13.28 -9.34
CA ALA A 224 -4.42 11.89 -9.48
C ALA A 224 -5.81 11.76 -10.14
N ILE A 225 -6.77 12.59 -9.78
CA ILE A 225 -8.10 12.63 -10.40
C ILE A 225 -7.97 12.94 -11.90
N LEU A 226 -7.18 13.95 -12.27
CA LEU A 226 -6.98 14.33 -13.67
C LEU A 226 -6.18 13.28 -14.44
N HIS A 227 -5.26 12.56 -13.79
CA HIS A 227 -4.62 11.39 -14.39
C HIS A 227 -5.64 10.30 -14.70
N CYS A 228 -6.51 9.95 -13.75
CA CYS A 228 -7.53 8.93 -13.92
C CYS A 228 -8.62 9.31 -14.94
N ALA A 229 -8.83 10.61 -15.15
CA ALA A 229 -9.71 11.11 -16.21
C ALA A 229 -9.14 10.84 -17.62
N THR A 230 -7.82 10.69 -17.78
CA THR A 230 -7.18 10.42 -19.09
C THR A 230 -6.60 9.01 -19.22
N THR A 231 -6.42 8.31 -18.11
CA THR A 231 -5.74 7.01 -18.05
C THR A 231 -6.60 6.02 -17.26
N PRO A 232 -7.11 4.95 -17.89
CA PRO A 232 -7.88 3.93 -17.19
C PRO A 232 -7.10 3.38 -16.01
N THR A 233 -7.56 3.69 -14.79
CA THR A 233 -6.88 3.35 -13.54
C THR A 233 -7.89 2.65 -12.66
N ARG A 234 -7.54 1.49 -12.11
CA ARG A 234 -8.45 0.80 -11.19
C ARG A 234 -8.46 1.52 -9.84
N ASP A 235 -7.37 1.44 -9.09
CA ASP A 235 -7.26 2.05 -7.77
C ASP A 235 -5.96 2.85 -7.68
N ILE A 236 -6.02 4.05 -7.10
CA ILE A 236 -4.83 4.89 -6.87
C ILE A 236 -4.82 5.41 -5.44
N PHE A 237 -3.69 5.23 -4.75
CA PHE A 237 -3.48 5.82 -3.43
C PHE A 237 -2.77 7.16 -3.58
N VAL A 238 -3.29 8.19 -2.91
CA VAL A 238 -2.67 9.52 -2.90
C VAL A 238 -1.97 9.71 -1.56
N GLY A 239 -0.64 9.71 -1.60
CA GLY A 239 0.23 9.70 -0.43
C GLY A 239 0.83 8.32 -0.14
N SER A 240 2.15 8.26 0.09
CA SER A 240 2.87 7.01 0.36
C SER A 240 2.47 6.37 1.68
N GLY A 241 2.18 7.20 2.69
CA GLY A 241 1.66 6.75 3.99
C GLY A 241 0.31 6.03 3.86
N ALA A 242 -0.53 6.45 2.91
CA ALA A 242 -1.82 5.82 2.63
C ALA A 242 -1.63 4.37 2.16
N LYS A 243 -0.74 4.15 1.19
CA LYS A 243 -0.42 2.81 0.68
C LYS A 243 0.22 1.92 1.76
N ALA A 244 1.14 2.46 2.54
CA ALA A 244 1.80 1.73 3.62
C ALA A 244 0.80 1.29 4.70
N MET A 245 -0.10 2.18 5.11
CA MET A 245 -1.14 1.88 6.11
C MET A 245 -2.08 0.77 5.63
N SER A 246 -2.55 0.86 4.38
CA SER A 246 -3.37 -0.19 3.75
C SER A 246 -2.65 -1.54 3.74
N ALA A 247 -1.37 -1.57 3.36
CA ALA A 247 -0.58 -2.81 3.34
C ALA A 247 -0.37 -3.39 4.74
N MET A 248 0.00 -2.56 5.74
CA MET A 248 0.19 -3.04 7.12
C MET A 248 -1.11 -3.57 7.72
N GLY A 249 -2.23 -2.90 7.49
CA GLY A 249 -3.54 -3.36 7.95
C GLY A 249 -3.91 -4.73 7.37
N HIS A 250 -3.55 -5.00 6.12
CA HIS A 250 -3.81 -6.30 5.47
C HIS A 250 -2.91 -7.42 6.01
N TRP A 251 -1.60 -7.18 6.11
CA TRP A 251 -0.63 -8.22 6.46
C TRP A 251 -0.41 -8.39 7.97
N MET A 252 -0.65 -7.35 8.75
CA MET A 252 -0.36 -7.27 10.19
C MET A 252 -1.50 -6.57 10.95
N PRO A 253 -2.75 -7.07 10.89
CA PRO A 253 -3.92 -6.38 11.45
C PRO A 253 -3.77 -6.11 12.95
N GLY A 254 -3.42 -7.11 13.78
CA GLY A 254 -3.31 -6.93 15.23
C GLY A 254 -2.24 -5.90 15.66
N LEU A 255 -1.09 -5.87 14.97
CA LEU A 255 -0.06 -4.85 15.25
C LEU A 255 -0.53 -3.46 14.80
N THR A 256 -1.22 -3.39 13.66
CA THR A 256 -1.78 -2.14 13.14
C THR A 256 -2.84 -1.61 14.10
N ASP A 257 -3.72 -2.45 14.65
CA ASP A 257 -4.74 -2.08 15.64
C ASP A 257 -4.09 -1.49 16.89
N LEU A 258 -3.04 -2.14 17.40
CA LEU A 258 -2.29 -1.65 18.56
C LEU A 258 -1.65 -0.28 18.27
N ALA A 259 -1.01 -0.11 17.12
CA ALA A 259 -0.43 1.17 16.71
C ALA A 259 -1.50 2.26 16.53
N MET A 260 -2.67 1.93 15.96
CA MET A 260 -3.79 2.85 15.81
C MET A 260 -4.32 3.31 17.16
N ALA A 261 -4.48 2.39 18.11
CA ALA A 261 -4.99 2.68 19.45
C ALA A 261 -3.99 3.50 20.29
N LYS A 262 -2.69 3.20 20.19
CA LYS A 262 -1.66 3.79 21.06
C LYS A 262 -0.97 5.03 20.49
N LEU A 263 -0.92 5.19 19.17
CA LEU A 263 -0.16 6.28 18.53
C LEU A 263 -1.06 7.19 17.69
N VAL A 264 -1.90 6.63 16.81
CA VAL A 264 -2.67 7.44 15.84
C VAL A 264 -3.86 8.12 16.49
N THR A 265 -4.70 7.39 17.22
CA THR A 265 -5.92 7.94 17.84
C THR A 265 -5.59 9.09 18.81
N PRO A 266 -4.60 8.96 19.72
CA PRO A 266 -4.22 10.08 20.58
C PRO A 266 -3.64 11.28 19.81
N ALA A 267 -2.98 11.06 18.67
CA ALA A 267 -2.40 12.12 17.85
C ALA A 267 -3.44 12.85 16.97
N THR A 268 -4.62 12.26 16.74
CA THR A 268 -5.74 12.89 16.04
C THR A 268 -6.34 14.03 16.85
N GLU A 269 -6.30 13.95 18.19
CA GLU A 269 -6.75 15.02 19.08
C GLU A 269 -5.65 16.09 19.20
N SER A 270 -5.92 17.32 18.76
CA SER A 270 -4.89 18.38 18.78
C SER A 270 -4.64 18.96 20.18
N GLY A 271 -5.53 18.71 21.13
CA GLY A 271 -5.52 19.32 22.46
C GLY A 271 -6.04 20.76 22.51
N HIS A 272 -6.34 21.38 21.36
CA HIS A 272 -6.97 22.70 21.30
C HIS A 272 -8.49 22.58 21.34
N ALA A 273 -9.18 23.59 21.89
CA ALA A 273 -10.63 23.66 21.85
C ALA A 273 -11.13 23.71 20.39
N SER A 274 -12.31 23.13 20.14
CA SER A 274 -12.85 23.09 18.78
C SER A 274 -13.13 24.49 18.23
N LEU A 275 -12.82 24.69 16.95
CA LEU A 275 -12.88 26.02 16.31
C LEU A 275 -14.30 26.46 15.97
N ARG A 276 -15.26 25.52 15.89
CA ARG A 276 -16.65 25.77 15.48
C ARG A 276 -17.62 25.00 16.34
N GLY A 277 -18.86 25.49 16.40
CA GLY A 277 -19.95 24.76 17.05
C GLY A 277 -20.27 23.46 16.30
N ARG A 278 -20.80 22.45 17.01
CA ARG A 278 -21.17 21.14 16.40
C ARG A 278 -22.17 21.27 15.25
N ASP A 279 -23.02 22.28 15.29
CA ASP A 279 -24.07 22.55 14.29
C ASP A 279 -23.58 23.41 13.11
N GLU A 280 -22.30 23.80 13.10
CA GLU A 280 -21.67 24.60 12.05
C GLU A 280 -20.80 23.74 11.12
N SER A 281 -21.11 22.45 11.04
CA SER A 281 -20.41 21.49 10.20
C SER A 281 -20.85 21.57 8.73
N GLY A 282 -20.00 21.06 7.84
CA GLY A 282 -20.31 20.82 6.44
C GLY A 282 -21.46 19.83 6.24
N LEU A 283 -21.82 19.02 7.24
CA LEU A 283 -23.01 18.19 7.16
C LEU A 283 -24.28 19.05 7.22
N ASP A 284 -24.29 20.04 8.11
CA ASP A 284 -25.47 20.83 8.43
C ASP A 284 -25.61 22.08 7.54
N ARG A 285 -24.49 22.70 7.13
CA ARG A 285 -24.48 23.93 6.33
C ARG A 285 -23.47 23.84 5.17
N PRO A 286 -23.75 24.47 4.01
CA PRO A 286 -22.79 24.53 2.93
C PRO A 286 -21.63 25.50 3.25
N THR A 287 -20.44 25.18 2.76
CA THR A 287 -19.30 26.11 2.81
C THR A 287 -19.46 27.19 1.76
N GLU A 288 -19.45 28.46 2.18
CA GLU A 288 -19.57 29.62 1.29
C GLU A 288 -18.21 30.16 0.81
N ARG A 289 -17.10 29.73 1.43
CA ARG A 289 -15.74 30.19 1.12
C ARG A 289 -14.99 29.16 0.26
N LEU A 290 -14.34 29.66 -0.79
CA LEU A 290 -13.49 28.86 -1.68
C LEU A 290 -12.11 28.63 -1.08
N GLU A 291 -11.97 27.59 -0.26
CA GLU A 291 -10.72 27.24 0.41
C GLU A 291 -10.23 25.85 -0.02
N THR A 292 -8.98 25.76 -0.49
CA THR A 292 -8.33 24.49 -0.85
C THR A 292 -7.49 23.91 0.28
N ARG A 293 -7.00 24.74 1.21
CA ARG A 293 -6.14 24.34 2.33
C ARG A 293 -6.87 24.39 3.66
N GLY A 294 -6.49 23.49 4.57
CA GLY A 294 -7.00 23.43 5.93
C GLY A 294 -6.21 24.31 6.90
N ASN A 295 -6.37 24.01 8.17
CA ASN A 295 -5.68 24.64 9.30
C ASN A 295 -4.50 23.81 9.82
N TYR A 296 -3.95 22.90 9.02
CA TYR A 296 -2.89 22.00 9.50
C TYR A 296 -1.61 22.80 9.85
N PRO A 297 -1.12 22.74 11.10
CA PRO A 297 0.02 23.55 11.53
C PRO A 297 1.38 22.98 11.09
N GLY A 298 1.41 21.72 10.65
CA GLY A 298 2.63 21.02 10.26
C GLY A 298 3.00 21.20 8.79
N HIS A 299 4.07 20.51 8.38
CA HIS A 299 4.53 20.56 6.99
C HIS A 299 3.59 19.80 6.05
N VAL A 300 3.16 20.48 4.97
CA VAL A 300 2.30 19.92 3.92
C VAL A 300 3.15 19.56 2.70
N GLN A 301 3.18 18.27 2.34
CA GLN A 301 3.93 17.78 1.20
C GLN A 301 3.20 18.10 -0.10
N GLY A 302 3.86 18.84 -1.01
CA GLY A 302 3.29 19.17 -2.32
C GLY A 302 3.36 18.04 -3.35
N VAL A 303 4.15 16.99 -3.10
CA VAL A 303 4.35 15.87 -4.03
C VAL A 303 4.51 14.58 -3.23
N SER A 304 3.82 13.52 -3.66
CA SER A 304 4.08 12.15 -3.20
C SER A 304 4.84 11.36 -4.27
N LEU A 305 6.04 10.87 -3.94
CA LEU A 305 6.85 10.03 -4.85
C LEU A 305 6.10 8.75 -5.27
N TYR A 306 5.34 8.16 -4.35
CA TYR A 306 4.50 7.00 -4.67
C TYR A 306 3.42 7.37 -5.68
N THR A 307 2.69 8.47 -5.45
CA THR A 307 1.61 8.89 -6.35
C THR A 307 2.16 9.26 -7.72
N LYS A 308 3.29 9.97 -7.81
CA LYS A 308 3.94 10.26 -9.10
C LYS A 308 4.45 9.01 -9.81
N ALA A 309 4.93 8.00 -9.06
CA ALA A 309 5.27 6.70 -9.63
C ALA A 309 4.03 5.96 -10.13
N ALA A 310 2.94 5.95 -9.37
CA ALA A 310 1.67 5.34 -9.78
C ALA A 310 1.04 6.04 -11.00
N GLU A 311 1.21 7.37 -11.12
CA GLU A 311 0.76 8.17 -12.27
C GLU A 311 1.67 8.04 -13.51
N ASN A 312 2.88 7.51 -13.38
CA ASN A 312 3.85 7.46 -14.49
C ASN A 312 4.60 6.13 -14.55
N PRO A 313 4.38 5.30 -15.59
CA PRO A 313 5.02 3.99 -15.71
C PRO A 313 6.56 4.04 -15.77
N VAL A 314 7.16 5.15 -16.23
CA VAL A 314 8.62 5.34 -16.26
C VAL A 314 9.16 5.63 -14.85
N VAL A 315 8.47 6.44 -14.06
CA VAL A 315 8.85 6.74 -12.67
C VAL A 315 8.61 5.54 -11.77
N ALA A 316 7.53 4.76 -11.99
CA ALA A 316 7.36 3.44 -11.39
C ALA A 316 8.55 2.52 -11.72
N GLY A 317 9.01 2.50 -12.98
CA GLY A 317 10.20 1.75 -13.39
C GLY A 317 11.46 2.16 -12.64
N ILE A 318 11.71 3.47 -12.49
CA ILE A 318 12.87 3.99 -11.73
C ILE A 318 12.74 3.69 -10.23
N ALA A 319 11.54 3.80 -9.66
CA ALA A 319 11.30 3.45 -8.25
C ALA A 319 11.44 1.93 -8.00
N VAL A 320 11.03 1.08 -8.96
CA VAL A 320 11.23 -0.38 -8.90
C VAL A 320 12.71 -0.74 -9.03
N VAL A 321 13.47 -0.06 -9.89
CA VAL A 321 14.93 -0.23 -9.99
C VAL A 321 15.63 0.28 -8.73
N GLY A 322 15.21 1.43 -8.18
CA GLY A 322 15.75 2.02 -6.96
C GLY A 322 15.47 1.18 -5.72
N ILE A 323 14.23 0.69 -5.55
CA ILE A 323 13.85 -0.28 -4.51
C ILE A 323 14.56 -1.61 -4.75
N GLY A 324 14.74 -2.04 -6.01
CA GLY A 324 15.51 -3.24 -6.37
C GLY A 324 16.99 -3.14 -5.99
N MET A 325 17.61 -1.96 -6.16
CA MET A 325 18.98 -1.68 -5.73
C MET A 325 19.08 -1.55 -4.20
N LEU A 326 18.10 -0.92 -3.54
CA LEU A 326 18.06 -0.81 -2.08
C LEU A 326 17.82 -2.16 -1.41
N LEU A 327 16.90 -2.97 -1.92
CA LEU A 327 16.66 -4.35 -1.51
C LEU A 327 17.85 -5.24 -1.84
N GLY A 328 18.56 -5.02 -2.94
CA GLY A 328 19.82 -5.70 -3.26
C GLY A 328 20.95 -5.36 -2.27
N ALA A 329 20.99 -4.12 -1.76
CA ALA A 329 21.93 -3.68 -0.74
C ALA A 329 21.54 -4.14 0.68
N LEU A 330 20.25 -4.24 1.00
CA LEU A 330 19.74 -4.74 2.28
C LEU A 330 19.76 -6.28 2.36
N ALA A 331 19.49 -6.98 1.25
CA ALA A 331 19.61 -8.43 1.13
C ALA A 331 21.07 -8.92 1.22
N ARG A 332 22.06 -8.04 0.98
CA ARG A 332 23.46 -8.31 1.32
C ARG A 332 23.73 -8.36 2.82
N ARG A 333 22.79 -7.92 3.68
CA ARG A 333 22.96 -7.92 5.14
C ARG A 333 22.09 -8.93 5.88
N THR A 334 20.96 -9.38 5.34
CA THR A 334 20.14 -10.42 5.98
C THR A 334 19.18 -11.07 4.97
N ALA A 335 19.41 -12.33 4.57
CA ALA A 335 18.34 -13.21 4.08
C ALA A 335 18.73 -14.72 4.07
N PRO A 336 17.82 -15.63 4.49
CA PRO A 336 17.96 -17.09 4.40
C PRO A 336 17.64 -17.66 2.99
N HIS A 337 18.00 -18.93 2.78
CA HIS A 337 18.13 -19.65 1.50
C HIS A 337 16.85 -19.86 0.64
N ARG A 338 17.04 -19.90 -0.69
CA ARG A 338 16.06 -20.37 -1.70
C ARG A 338 16.15 -21.89 -1.91
N ALA A 339 15.00 -22.60 -1.98
CA ALA A 339 14.92 -24.02 -2.32
C ALA A 339 15.19 -24.28 -3.81
N VAL A 340 15.84 -25.42 -4.13
CA VAL A 340 16.11 -25.90 -5.50
C VAL A 340 15.83 -27.40 -5.57
N ARG A 341 15.32 -27.86 -6.72
CA ARG A 341 14.95 -29.24 -7.06
C ARG A 341 16.19 -30.07 -7.42
N ILE A 342 16.24 -31.33 -7.00
CA ILE A 342 17.38 -32.24 -7.24
C ILE A 342 16.95 -33.38 -8.17
N THR A 343 17.80 -33.71 -9.13
CA THR A 343 17.75 -34.94 -9.92
C THR A 343 19.04 -35.72 -9.70
N GLY A 344 18.96 -36.88 -9.04
CA GLY A 344 20.06 -37.85 -8.99
C GLY A 344 19.78 -39.01 -9.94
N SER A 345 20.80 -39.45 -10.68
CA SER A 345 20.82 -40.77 -11.30
C SER A 345 22.12 -41.45 -10.90
N ALA A 346 22.00 -42.70 -10.47
CA ALA A 346 23.09 -43.53 -10.01
C ALA A 346 23.94 -43.99 -11.21
N ASP A 347 25.05 -43.29 -11.47
CA ASP A 347 26.27 -43.89 -12.00
C ASP A 347 27.44 -42.90 -11.87
N GLU A 348 28.54 -43.38 -11.27
CA GLU A 348 29.87 -42.75 -11.02
C GLU A 348 29.94 -41.31 -10.47
N THR A 349 28.81 -40.61 -10.31
CA THR A 349 28.68 -39.18 -10.00
C THR A 349 28.09 -38.93 -8.61
N VAL A 350 27.91 -39.98 -7.81
CA VAL A 350 27.38 -39.88 -6.44
C VAL A 350 28.52 -39.47 -5.51
N ALA A 351 28.47 -38.23 -5.02
CA ALA A 351 29.40 -37.73 -4.01
C ALA A 351 29.46 -38.69 -2.81
N LYS A 352 30.66 -38.91 -2.27
CA LYS A 352 30.89 -39.77 -1.10
C LYS A 352 30.90 -38.94 0.17
N ALA A 353 30.67 -39.54 1.32
CA ALA A 353 30.80 -38.85 2.60
C ALA A 353 31.39 -39.74 3.70
N LEU A 354 31.92 -39.07 4.73
CA LEU A 354 32.26 -39.66 6.00
C LEU A 354 31.35 -39.09 7.08
N HIS A 355 30.92 -39.97 7.96
CA HIS A 355 30.33 -39.58 9.22
C HIS A 355 31.12 -40.18 10.38
N ILE A 356 31.78 -39.33 11.15
CA ILE A 356 32.64 -39.75 12.26
C ILE A 356 31.94 -39.41 13.56
N HIS A 357 31.67 -40.41 14.38
CA HIS A 357 31.08 -40.24 15.70
C HIS A 357 32.16 -40.18 16.79
N LEU A 358 32.05 -39.16 17.65
CA LEU A 358 32.98 -38.91 18.75
C LEU A 358 32.19 -38.83 20.06
N GLU A 359 32.56 -39.63 21.06
CA GLU A 359 31.97 -39.56 22.41
C GLU A 359 33.04 -39.04 23.37
N ALA A 360 32.86 -37.81 23.87
CA ALA A 360 33.80 -37.18 24.80
C ALA A 360 33.78 -37.89 26.17
N ARG A 361 34.96 -38.01 26.79
CA ARG A 361 35.04 -38.35 28.21
C ARG A 361 34.40 -37.23 29.05
N PRO A 362 33.76 -37.55 30.19
CA PRO A 362 33.20 -36.52 31.07
C PRO A 362 34.25 -35.46 31.44
N GLY A 363 33.93 -34.18 31.26
CA GLY A 363 34.81 -33.05 31.57
C GLY A 363 35.82 -32.70 30.46
N ARG A 364 35.79 -33.37 29.31
CA ARG A 364 36.65 -33.12 28.14
C ARG A 364 35.90 -32.53 26.94
N GLU A 365 34.65 -32.11 27.13
CA GLU A 365 33.74 -31.69 26.06
C GLU A 365 34.27 -30.48 25.28
N GLU A 366 34.83 -29.48 25.97
CA GLU A 366 35.44 -28.30 25.33
C GLU A 366 36.74 -28.62 24.58
N GLU A 367 37.48 -29.63 25.04
CA GLU A 367 38.70 -30.08 24.37
C GLU A 367 38.39 -30.83 23.08
N VAL A 368 37.26 -31.54 23.03
CA VAL A 368 36.75 -32.15 21.79
C VAL A 368 36.28 -31.08 20.81
N GLU A 369 35.65 -29.99 21.26
CA GLU A 369 35.37 -28.84 20.38
C GLU A 369 36.63 -28.20 19.82
N ARG A 370 37.67 -28.01 20.65
CA ARG A 370 38.97 -27.49 20.18
C ARG A 370 39.60 -28.44 19.17
N LEU A 371 39.56 -29.75 19.42
CA LEU A 371 40.03 -30.75 18.48
C LEU A 371 39.31 -30.64 17.11
N LEU A 372 37.99 -30.43 17.09
CA LEU A 372 37.25 -30.23 15.84
C LEU A 372 37.75 -29.00 15.07
N ASN A 373 38.01 -27.89 15.76
CA ASN A 373 38.57 -26.68 15.11
C ASN A 373 39.99 -26.92 14.57
N ASP A 374 40.82 -27.65 15.31
CA ASP A 374 42.19 -27.97 14.89
C ASP A 374 42.19 -28.90 13.66
N ILE A 375 41.27 -29.87 13.62
CA ILE A 375 41.06 -30.72 12.43
C ILE A 375 40.64 -29.84 11.26
N LEU A 376 39.61 -28.99 11.41
CA LEU A 376 39.14 -28.09 10.36
C LEU A 376 40.28 -27.22 9.80
N TYR A 377 41.16 -26.69 10.66
CA TYR A 377 42.32 -25.91 10.22
C TYR A 377 43.23 -26.68 9.24
N HIS A 378 43.38 -27.99 9.43
CA HIS A 378 44.15 -28.83 8.51
C HIS A 378 43.36 -29.18 7.24
N VAL A 379 42.09 -29.55 7.38
CA VAL A 379 41.23 -30.01 6.28
C VAL A 379 40.90 -28.89 5.29
N ASP A 380 40.75 -27.64 5.75
CA ASP A 380 40.48 -26.47 4.91
C ASP A 380 41.57 -26.22 3.86
N ARG A 381 42.77 -26.77 4.07
CA ARG A 381 43.92 -26.66 3.15
C ARG A 381 44.14 -27.91 2.31
N GLU A 382 43.35 -28.95 2.50
CA GLU A 382 43.46 -30.19 1.73
C GLU A 382 42.72 -30.05 0.39
N PRO A 383 43.36 -30.38 -0.75
CA PRO A 383 42.71 -30.23 -2.04
C PRO A 383 41.63 -31.30 -2.23
N ARG A 384 40.50 -30.90 -2.81
CA ARG A 384 39.35 -31.77 -3.15
C ARG A 384 38.60 -32.35 -1.95
N THR A 385 38.67 -31.70 -0.80
CA THR A 385 37.73 -31.87 0.32
C THR A 385 36.48 -31.02 0.06
N GLY A 386 35.31 -31.57 0.36
CA GLY A 386 34.03 -30.86 0.19
C GLY A 386 33.62 -30.14 1.47
N PRO A 387 32.32 -29.85 1.67
CA PRO A 387 31.88 -29.18 2.89
C PRO A 387 32.13 -30.06 4.12
N TRP A 388 32.88 -29.52 5.07
CA TRP A 388 33.22 -30.14 6.35
C TRP A 388 32.39 -29.52 7.48
N TYR A 389 31.80 -30.36 8.32
CA TYR A 389 31.00 -29.91 9.46
C TYR A 389 31.41 -30.63 10.74
N GLY A 390 31.76 -29.85 11.76
CA GLY A 390 31.78 -30.30 13.14
C GLY A 390 30.36 -30.28 13.71
N LEU A 391 29.91 -31.39 14.24
CA LEU A 391 28.55 -31.60 14.74
C LEU A 391 28.55 -31.85 16.24
N ARG A 392 27.48 -31.43 16.92
CA ARG A 392 27.19 -31.81 18.30
C ARG A 392 25.79 -32.42 18.37
N TYR A 393 25.70 -33.65 18.85
CA TYR A 393 24.45 -34.38 19.04
C TYR A 393 23.89 -34.19 20.45
N THR A 394 24.76 -34.27 21.46
CA THR A 394 24.42 -34.04 22.86
C THR A 394 25.58 -33.33 23.55
N LYS A 395 25.47 -33.04 24.86
CA LYS A 395 26.58 -32.44 25.61
C LYS A 395 27.90 -33.21 25.48
N ARG A 396 27.85 -34.54 25.33
CA ARG A 396 29.04 -35.41 25.29
C ARG A 396 29.26 -36.13 23.96
N THR A 397 28.35 -36.00 23.00
CA THR A 397 28.48 -36.67 21.70
C THR A 397 28.56 -35.66 20.58
N PHE A 398 29.56 -35.87 19.74
CA PHE A 398 29.96 -35.00 18.65
C PHE A 398 30.10 -35.83 17.38
N GLY A 399 30.25 -35.16 16.25
CA GLY A 399 30.67 -35.84 15.04
C GLY A 399 31.30 -34.93 14.01
N ILE A 400 31.75 -35.55 12.92
CA ILE A 400 32.24 -34.87 11.73
C ILE A 400 31.43 -35.42 10.56
N PHE A 401 30.83 -34.53 9.77
CA PHE A 401 30.30 -34.90 8.47
C PHE A 401 31.08 -34.19 7.38
N GLU A 402 31.59 -34.94 6.43
CA GLU A 402 32.35 -34.40 5.30
C GLU A 402 31.99 -35.11 4.02
N ALA A 403 31.78 -34.36 2.94
CA ALA A 403 31.48 -34.89 1.63
C ALA A 403 32.67 -34.73 0.66
N PHE A 404 32.75 -35.63 -0.31
CA PHE A 404 33.83 -35.76 -1.28
C PHE A 404 33.26 -35.98 -2.68
N PRO A 405 33.92 -35.45 -3.73
CA PRO A 405 33.45 -35.63 -5.10
C PRO A 405 33.51 -37.09 -5.57
N ASP A 406 34.45 -37.88 -5.04
CA ASP A 406 34.62 -39.29 -5.37
C ASP A 406 35.31 -40.06 -4.22
N GLU A 407 35.37 -41.38 -4.34
CA GLU A 407 36.00 -42.28 -3.36
C GLU A 407 37.50 -42.03 -3.20
N LYS A 408 38.19 -41.70 -4.30
CA LYS A 408 39.64 -41.42 -4.29
C LYS A 408 40.00 -40.17 -3.48
N ALA A 409 39.13 -39.16 -3.49
CA ALA A 409 39.29 -37.96 -2.67
C ALA A 409 39.09 -38.27 -1.18
N ARG A 410 38.07 -39.06 -0.83
CA ARG A 410 37.82 -39.51 0.55
C ARG A 410 38.98 -40.32 1.12
N ASP A 411 39.51 -41.26 0.34
CA ASP A 411 40.59 -42.14 0.83
C ASP A 411 41.90 -41.38 1.03
N ARG A 412 42.18 -40.37 0.18
CA ARG A 412 43.33 -39.46 0.37
C ARG A 412 43.17 -38.61 1.64
N HIS A 413 41.97 -38.12 1.90
CA HIS A 413 41.65 -37.34 3.09
C HIS A 413 41.81 -38.15 4.38
N LEU A 414 41.42 -39.42 4.39
CA LEU A 414 41.64 -40.33 5.52
C LEU A 414 43.13 -40.58 5.83
N ALA A 415 44.02 -40.36 4.86
CA ALA A 415 45.48 -40.38 5.03
C ALA A 415 46.08 -38.97 5.26
N GLY A 416 45.22 -37.94 5.36
CA GLY A 416 45.58 -36.54 5.49
C GLY A 416 45.92 -36.10 6.92
N LYS A 417 46.30 -34.83 7.07
CA LYS A 417 46.77 -34.30 8.36
C LYS A 417 45.61 -34.18 9.36
N GLY A 418 44.41 -33.86 8.90
CA GLY A 418 43.21 -33.79 9.75
C GLY A 418 42.88 -35.15 10.39
N ALA A 419 42.95 -36.24 9.61
CA ALA A 419 42.73 -37.59 10.11
C ALA A 419 43.81 -38.01 11.13
N MET A 420 45.08 -37.67 10.89
CA MET A 420 46.17 -37.93 11.83
C MET A 420 46.00 -37.16 13.15
N THR A 421 45.61 -35.88 13.10
CA THR A 421 45.32 -35.08 14.30
C THR A 421 44.18 -35.69 15.14
N LEU A 422 43.13 -36.21 14.48
CA LEU A 422 42.06 -36.93 15.15
C LEU A 422 42.59 -38.19 15.85
N ILE A 423 43.38 -39.01 15.15
CA ILE A 423 43.93 -40.25 15.70
C ILE A 423 44.82 -39.97 16.91
N GLU A 424 45.77 -39.03 16.79
CA GLU A 424 46.74 -38.69 17.83
C GLU A 424 46.08 -38.22 19.14
N ARG A 425 44.98 -37.47 19.04
CA ARG A 425 44.35 -36.83 20.20
C ARG A 425 43.12 -37.57 20.73
N SER A 426 42.52 -38.43 19.92
CA SER A 426 41.29 -39.16 20.27
C SER A 426 41.44 -40.03 21.53
N GLY A 427 42.60 -40.66 21.73
CA GLY A 427 42.81 -41.58 22.85
C GLY A 427 42.68 -40.95 24.24
N ALA A 428 43.09 -39.68 24.39
CA ALA A 428 43.00 -38.95 25.65
C ALA A 428 41.63 -38.30 25.88
N LEU A 429 40.91 -37.99 24.80
CA LEU A 429 39.70 -37.16 24.84
C LEU A 429 38.40 -37.94 24.73
N LEU A 430 38.40 -39.09 24.05
CA LEU A 430 37.19 -39.85 23.77
C LEU A 430 37.01 -41.02 24.74
N ALA A 431 35.76 -41.26 25.12
CA ALA A 431 35.35 -42.37 25.97
C ALA A 431 35.44 -43.71 25.22
N LYS A 432 35.34 -43.67 23.89
CA LYS A 432 35.48 -44.80 22.97
C LYS A 432 36.25 -44.34 21.73
N PRO A 433 36.91 -45.25 20.98
CA PRO A 433 37.48 -44.92 19.69
C PRO A 433 36.45 -44.25 18.78
N ALA A 434 36.90 -43.29 17.97
CA ALA A 434 36.06 -42.64 16.98
C ALA A 434 35.48 -43.71 16.03
N ARG A 435 34.16 -43.69 15.83
CA ARG A 435 33.51 -44.58 14.87
C ARG A 435 33.39 -43.85 13.55
N ILE A 436 33.91 -44.42 12.47
CA ILE A 436 33.87 -43.84 11.13
C ILE A 436 32.90 -44.67 10.30
N ASP A 437 31.85 -44.03 9.81
CA ASP A 437 30.90 -44.62 8.86
C ASP A 437 31.15 -43.98 7.48
N THR A 438 31.35 -44.82 6.46
CA THR A 438 31.44 -44.40 5.05
C THR A 438 30.04 -44.36 4.44
N LEU A 439 29.73 -43.28 3.71
CA LEU A 439 28.38 -43.01 3.21
C LEU A 439 28.41 -42.65 1.72
N ASP A 440 27.29 -42.93 1.05
CA ASP A 440 26.98 -42.41 -0.28
C ASP A 440 25.99 -41.24 -0.15
N VAL A 441 26.31 -40.11 -0.78
CA VAL A 441 25.44 -38.92 -0.78
C VAL A 441 24.44 -39.05 -1.92
N LEU A 442 23.31 -39.68 -1.63
CA LEU A 442 22.26 -39.95 -2.63
C LEU A 442 21.63 -38.67 -3.22
N VAL A 443 21.65 -37.58 -2.46
CA VAL A 443 20.98 -36.32 -2.79
C VAL A 443 21.81 -35.18 -2.20
N SER A 444 22.23 -34.21 -3.02
CA SER A 444 22.90 -32.99 -2.56
C SER A 444 22.43 -31.78 -3.36
N LYS A 445 22.48 -30.60 -2.74
CA LYS A 445 22.28 -29.33 -3.43
C LYS A 445 23.66 -28.89 -3.90
N GLU A 446 23.94 -28.93 -5.20
CA GLU A 446 25.24 -28.51 -5.73
C GLU A 446 25.57 -27.09 -5.26
N VAL A 447 26.60 -26.97 -4.43
CA VAL A 447 27.32 -25.71 -4.17
C VAL A 447 28.75 -25.96 -4.63
N PHE A 448 28.92 -26.08 -5.95
CA PHE A 448 30.23 -26.19 -6.59
C PHE A 448 30.35 -25.13 -7.68
N VAL A 449 30.63 -23.90 -7.26
CA VAL A 449 31.44 -23.01 -8.09
C VAL A 449 32.38 -22.26 -7.17
N HIS A 450 33.62 -22.73 -7.08
CA HIS A 450 34.78 -21.86 -7.06
C HIS A 450 35.78 -22.39 -8.07
#